data_AF-A0A2A6P634-F1
#
_entry.id   AF-A0A2A6P634-F1
#
_cell.length_a   1.000
_cell.length_b   1.000
_cell.length_c   1.000
_cell.angle_alpha   90.00
_cell.angle_beta   90.00
_cell.angle_gamma   90.00
#
_symmetry.space_group_name_H-M   'P 1'
#
loop_
_entity.id
_entity.type
_entity.pdbx_description
1 polymer ?
#
loop_
_entity_poly.entity_id
_entity_poly.type
_entity_poly.pdbx_seq_one_letter_code
_entity_poly.pdbx_strand_id
1 'polypeptide(L)'
;MSLYIRDGAVDALAKQVQQAINAPNKTEAVRRALLNELERAKHAIPLKDRIKRLQEDVRAMGPDDPDFDMKKFTDEQWGGI
;
A
#
# COMPACT_ATOMS: atom_id res chain seq x y z
N MET A 1 -28.24 -4.55 15.67
CA MET A 1 -28.97 -3.45 14.99
C MET A 1 -28.67 -3.49 13.50
N SER A 2 -29.68 -3.27 12.66
CA SER A 2 -29.52 -3.10 11.22
C SER A 2 -29.11 -1.67 10.90
N LEU A 3 -28.05 -1.51 10.10
CA LEU A 3 -27.69 -0.22 9.53
C LEU A 3 -28.69 0.14 8.41
N TYR A 4 -29.41 1.25 8.57
CA TYR A 4 -30.35 1.74 7.56
C TYR A 4 -29.67 2.80 6.68
N ILE A 5 -29.53 2.49 5.39
CA ILE A 5 -28.92 3.35 4.38
C ILE A 5 -30.04 3.79 3.44
N ARG A 6 -30.34 5.10 3.39
CA ARG A 6 -31.40 5.66 2.51
C ARG A 6 -30.97 5.74 1.05
N ASP A 7 -29.70 6.01 0.82
CA ASP A 7 -29.15 6.13 -0.51
C ASP A 7 -28.93 4.73 -1.12
N GLY A 8 -29.56 4.47 -2.26
CA GLY A 8 -29.49 3.16 -2.93
C GLY A 8 -28.10 2.81 -3.46
N ALA A 9 -27.30 3.80 -3.87
CA ALA A 9 -25.94 3.57 -4.32
C ALA A 9 -25.03 3.19 -3.13
N VAL A 10 -25.20 3.85 -1.99
CA VAL A 10 -24.45 3.52 -0.76
C VAL A 10 -24.87 2.14 -0.23
N ASP A 11 -26.14 1.77 -0.33
CA ASP A 11 -26.61 0.43 0.06
C ASP A 11 -26.00 -0.67 -0.82
N ALA A 12 -25.90 -0.42 -2.12
CA ALA A 12 -25.25 -1.32 -3.07
C ALA A 12 -23.76 -1.49 -2.76
N LEU A 13 -23.04 -0.39 -2.45
CA LEU A 13 -21.65 -0.45 -2.02
C LEU A 13 -21.49 -1.26 -0.74
N ALA A 14 -22.35 -1.04 0.26
CA ALA A 14 -22.30 -1.79 1.51
C ALA A 14 -22.52 -3.30 1.31
N LYS A 15 -23.39 -3.69 0.37
CA LYS A 15 -23.58 -5.09 -0.06
C LYS A 15 -22.35 -5.66 -0.76
N GLN A 16 -21.75 -4.91 -1.68
CA GLN A 16 -20.52 -5.33 -2.37
C GLN A 16 -19.37 -5.56 -1.38
N VAL A 17 -19.18 -4.62 -0.44
CA VAL A 17 -18.18 -4.76 0.61
C VAL A 17 -18.47 -5.97 1.49
N GLN A 18 -19.74 -6.18 1.88
CA GLN A 18 -20.13 -7.35 2.66
C GLN A 18 -19.74 -8.66 1.97
N GLN A 19 -20.02 -8.77 0.67
CA GLN A 19 -19.67 -9.95 -0.13
C GLN A 19 -18.15 -10.10 -0.27
N ALA A 20 -17.44 -9.01 -0.57
CA ALA A 20 -16.00 -9.03 -0.80
C ALA A 20 -15.20 -9.50 0.43
N ILE A 21 -15.63 -9.10 1.64
CA ILE A 21 -14.95 -9.49 2.89
C ILE A 21 -15.65 -10.64 3.63
N ASN A 22 -16.68 -11.23 3.02
CA ASN A 22 -17.54 -12.27 3.58
C ASN A 22 -18.04 -11.94 5.00
N ALA A 23 -18.52 -10.71 5.19
CA ALA A 23 -19.01 -10.26 6.49
C ALA A 23 -20.42 -10.83 6.79
N PRO A 24 -20.69 -11.19 8.06
CA PRO A 24 -21.94 -11.84 8.45
C PRO A 24 -23.17 -10.95 8.26
N ASN A 25 -23.00 -9.63 8.30
CA ASN A 25 -24.04 -8.66 8.03
C ASN A 25 -23.46 -7.35 7.49
N LYS A 26 -24.32 -6.54 6.88
CA LYS A 26 -23.98 -5.25 6.27
C LYS A 26 -23.40 -4.25 7.29
N THR A 27 -23.90 -4.25 8.52
CA THR A 27 -23.40 -3.37 9.59
C THR A 27 -21.94 -3.67 9.90
N GLU A 28 -21.58 -4.95 10.03
CA GLU A 28 -20.22 -5.39 10.30
C GLU A 28 -19.30 -5.14 9.10
N ALA A 29 -19.81 -5.30 7.88
CA ALA A 29 -19.10 -4.96 6.66
C ALA A 29 -18.69 -3.49 6.63
N VAL A 30 -19.64 -2.60 6.87
CA VAL A 30 -19.42 -1.15 6.89
C VAL A 30 -18.51 -0.75 8.05
N ARG A 31 -18.71 -1.32 9.24
CA ARG A 31 -17.83 -1.07 10.39
C ARG A 31 -16.37 -1.39 10.08
N ARG A 32 -16.10 -2.56 9.50
CA ARG A 32 -14.73 -2.98 9.13
C ARG A 32 -14.16 -2.08 8.04
N ALA A 33 -14.94 -1.72 7.03
CA ALA A 33 -14.51 -0.83 5.97
C ALA A 33 -14.09 0.55 6.51
N LEU A 34 -14.91 1.14 7.41
CA LEU A 34 -14.59 2.42 8.04
C LEU A 34 -13.36 2.35 8.94
N LEU A 35 -13.21 1.27 9.71
CA LEU A 35 -12.00 1.07 10.52
C LEU A 35 -10.75 0.98 9.64
N ASN A 36 -10.81 0.20 8.57
CA ASN A 36 -9.69 0.07 7.64
C ASN A 36 -9.33 1.41 6.99
N GLU A 37 -10.32 2.23 6.63
CA GLU A 37 -10.07 3.54 6.05
C GLU A 37 -9.46 4.53 7.06
N LEU A 38 -9.92 4.49 8.32
CA LEU A 38 -9.30 5.27 9.39
C LEU A 38 -7.85 4.84 9.63
N GLU A 39 -7.57 3.55 9.64
CA GLU A 39 -6.20 3.04 9.77
C GLU A 39 -5.35 3.42 8.56
N ARG A 40 -5.88 3.34 7.34
CA ARG A 40 -5.20 3.84 6.13
C ARG A 40 -4.90 5.33 6.23
N ALA A 41 -5.83 6.14 6.73
CA ALA A 41 -5.63 7.57 6.91
C ALA A 41 -4.60 7.90 8.00
N LYS A 42 -4.62 7.18 9.14
CA LYS A 42 -3.62 7.34 10.21
C LYS A 42 -2.22 6.89 9.80
N HIS A 43 -2.15 5.77 9.07
CA HIS A 43 -0.90 5.18 8.60
C HIS A 43 -0.50 5.66 7.21
N ALA A 44 -1.22 6.63 6.64
CA ALA A 44 -0.81 7.31 5.41
C ALA A 44 0.45 8.12 5.73
N ILE A 45 1.60 7.46 5.63
CA ILE A 45 2.91 8.11 5.72
C ILE A 45 2.96 9.10 4.54
N PRO A 46 3.10 10.40 4.79
CA PRO A 46 3.26 11.39 3.74
C PRO A 46 4.35 10.96 2.77
N LEU A 47 4.14 11.21 1.47
CA LEU A 47 5.11 10.83 0.44
C LEU A 47 6.53 11.30 0.77
N LYS A 48 6.63 12.51 1.34
CA LYS A 48 7.90 13.09 1.82
C LYS A 48 8.61 12.17 2.81
N ASP A 49 7.90 11.62 3.79
CA ASP A 49 8.51 10.78 4.83
C ASP A 49 8.85 9.39 4.29
N ARG A 50 8.06 8.88 3.35
CA ARG A 50 8.41 7.65 2.60
C ARG A 50 9.70 7.82 1.79
N ILE A 51 9.84 8.93 1.08
CA ILE A 51 11.05 9.26 0.31
C ILE A 51 12.24 9.46 1.24
N LYS A 52 12.05 10.17 2.37
CA LYS A 52 13.10 10.40 3.36
C LYS A 52 13.68 9.08 3.88
N ARG A 53 12.83 8.10 4.21
CA ARG A 53 13.28 6.77 4.63
C ARG A 53 14.14 6.10 3.57
N LEU A 54 13.70 6.08 2.31
CA LEU A 54 14.49 5.51 1.20
C LEU A 54 15.83 6.24 1.01
N GLN A 55 15.85 7.57 1.14
CA GLN A 55 17.08 8.35 1.05
C GLN A 55 18.03 8.06 2.23
N GLU A 56 17.50 7.84 3.43
CA GLU A 56 18.28 7.43 4.60
C GLU A 56 18.87 6.03 4.42
N ASP A 57 18.07 5.08 3.92
CA ASP A 57 18.52 3.72 3.59
C ASP A 57 19.65 3.76 2.54
N VAL A 58 19.51 4.59 1.49
CA VAL A 58 20.55 4.77 0.46
C VAL A 58 21.81 5.40 1.03
N ARG A 59 21.69 6.43 1.87
CA ARG A 59 22.87 7.02 2.53
C ARG A 59 23.55 6.04 3.48
N ALA A 60 22.80 5.16 4.13
CA ALA A 60 23.35 4.14 5.02
C ALA A 60 24.15 3.06 4.28
N MET A 61 23.88 2.83 2.98
CA MET A 61 24.68 1.91 2.15
C MET A 61 26.13 2.38 1.95
N GLY A 62 26.41 3.67 2.21
CA GLY A 62 27.73 4.25 2.08
C GLY A 62 27.94 4.99 0.75
N PRO A 63 29.12 5.59 0.54
CA PRO A 63 29.44 6.27 -0.70
C PRO A 63 29.53 5.28 -1.87
N ASP A 64 29.15 5.74 -3.06
CA ASP A 64 29.33 4.98 -4.29
C ASP A 64 30.82 4.67 -4.48
N ASP A 65 31.13 3.45 -4.93
CA ASP A 65 32.49 3.06 -5.29
C ASP A 65 32.89 3.78 -6.59
N PRO A 66 33.84 4.73 -6.54
CA PRO A 66 34.24 5.51 -7.71
C PRO A 66 34.98 4.67 -8.77
N ASP A 67 35.49 3.49 -8.40
CA ASP A 67 36.19 2.59 -9.30
C ASP A 67 35.24 1.51 -9.88
N PHE A 68 33.93 1.58 -9.58
CA PHE A 68 32.96 0.63 -10.08
C PHE A 68 32.73 0.75 -11.59
N ASP A 69 33.28 -0.21 -12.35
CA ASP A 69 33.05 -0.32 -13.79
C ASP A 69 31.71 -0.99 -14.09
N MET A 70 30.66 -0.16 -14.23
CA MET A 70 29.32 -0.57 -14.64
C MET A 70 29.31 -1.41 -15.92
N LYS A 71 30.19 -1.12 -16.89
CA LYS A 71 30.20 -1.79 -18.19
C LYS A 71 30.75 -3.20 -18.02
N LYS A 72 31.90 -3.35 -17.36
CA LYS A 72 32.48 -4.67 -17.08
C LYS A 72 31.53 -5.55 -16.25
N PHE A 73 30.91 -4.98 -15.21
CA PHE A 73 29.90 -5.68 -14.40
C PHE A 73 28.73 -6.17 -15.26
N THR A 74 28.24 -5.34 -16.18
CA THR A 74 27.13 -5.72 -17.07
C THR A 74 27.58 -6.78 -18.09
N ASP A 75 28.73 -6.60 -18.72
CA ASP A 75 29.27 -7.56 -19.70
C ASP A 75 29.49 -8.96 -19.06
N GLU A 76 29.90 -9.04 -17.79
CA GLU A 76 30.01 -10.31 -17.05
C GLU A 76 28.67 -11.00 -16.77
N GLN A 77 27.59 -10.24 -16.54
CA GLN A 77 26.25 -10.79 -16.29
C GLN A 77 25.56 -11.26 -17.58
N TRP A 78 25.93 -10.69 -18.73
CA TRP A 78 25.28 -10.95 -20.03
C TRP A 78 26.15 -11.77 -21.00
N GLY A 79 27.46 -11.88 -20.78
CA GLY A 79 28.41 -12.61 -21.62
C GLY A 79 28.33 -14.14 -21.56
N GLY A 80 27.34 -14.68 -20.84
CA GLY A 80 27.05 -16.12 -20.74
C GLY A 80 25.87 -16.59 -21.60
N ILE A 81 25.39 -15.79 -22.56
CA ILE A 81 24.38 -16.20 -23.55
C ILE A 81 25.04 -16.37 -24.91
#